data_AF-A0A5B7WZ97-F1
#
_entry.id   AF-A0A5B7WZ97-F1
#
_cell.length_a   1.000
_cell.length_b   1.000
_cell.length_c   1.000
_cell.angle_alpha   90.00
_cell.angle_beta   90.00
_cell.angle_gamma   90.00
#
_symmetry.space_group_name_H-M   'P 1'
#
loop_
_entity.id
_entity.type
_entity.pdbx_description
1 polymer ?
#
loop_
_entity_poly.entity_id
_entity_poly.type
_entity_poly.pdbx_seq_one_letter_code
_entity_poly.pdbx_strand_id
1 'polypeptide(L)' 'MDRKNGQVINTILIVVGGGILIYTIAIEEPQKYLQIAGFILIMLGLYRATNYWVETKDDHKIEKEQQEKENEI' A
#
# COMPACT_ATOMS: atom_id res chain seq x y z
N MET A 1 4.31 5.38 -18.94
CA MET A 1 3.94 6.09 -17.71
C MET A 1 4.86 5.56 -16.61
N ASP A 2 5.72 6.39 -16.04
CA ASP A 2 6.87 5.98 -15.22
C ASP A 2 6.50 5.11 -14.01
N ARG A 3 7.17 3.95 -13.89
CA ARG A 3 6.91 2.91 -12.88
C ARG A 3 7.19 3.32 -11.42
N LYS A 4 7.62 4.56 -11.17
CA LYS A 4 7.93 5.07 -9.81
C LYS A 4 6.69 5.57 -9.02
N ASN A 5 5.56 5.75 -9.69
CA ASN A 5 4.41 6.43 -9.07
C ASN A 5 3.53 5.51 -8.20
N GLY A 6 3.61 4.18 -8.38
CA GLY A 6 2.78 3.21 -7.67
C GLY A 6 3.11 3.06 -6.17
N GLN A 7 4.40 3.06 -5.82
CA GLN A 7 4.83 2.97 -4.40
C GLN A 7 4.46 4.21 -3.60
N VAL A 8 4.66 5.40 -4.19
CA VAL A 8 4.40 6.68 -3.52
C VAL A 8 2.92 6.84 -3.19
N ILE A 9 2.03 6.41 -4.09
CA ILE A 9 0.58 6.44 -3.89
C ILE A 9 0.13 5.55 -2.72
N ASN A 10 0.69 4.34 -2.58
CA ASN A 10 0.34 3.44 -1.49
C ASN A 10 0.78 4.00 -0.12
N THR A 11 1.98 4.57 -0.03
CA THR A 11 2.45 5.18 1.21
C THR A 11 1.64 6.42 1.58
N ILE A 12 1.30 7.29 0.62
CA ILE A 12 0.48 8.48 0.86
C ILE A 12 -0.91 8.10 1.38
N LEU A 13 -1.55 7.06 0.81
CA LEU A 13 -2.85 6.57 1.26
C LEU A 13 -2.84 6.15 2.74
N ILE A 14 -1.79 5.44 3.17
CA ILE A 14 -1.65 5.00 4.57
C ILE A 14 -1.39 6.19 5.50
N VAL A 15 -0.51 7.11 5.11
CA VAL A 15 -0.16 8.30 5.92
C VAL A 15 -1.35 9.24 6.07
N VAL A 16 -2.09 9.50 4.99
CA VAL A 16 -3.27 10.36 5.02
C VAL A 16 -4.41 9.69 5.80
N GLY A 17 -4.67 8.40 5.59
CA GLY A 17 -5.68 7.66 6.37
C GLY A 17 -5.35 7.61 7.87
N GLY A 18 -4.07 7.37 8.21
CA GLY A 18 -3.55 7.42 9.57
C GLY A 18 -3.69 8.79 10.21
N GLY A 19 -3.33 9.85 9.49
CA GLY A 19 -3.46 11.23 9.95
C GLY A 19 -4.91 11.63 10.24
N ILE A 20 -5.85 11.26 9.35
CA ILE A 20 -7.28 11.48 9.56
C ILE A 20 -7.76 10.74 10.82
N LEU A 21 -7.37 9.48 11.00
CA LEU A 21 -7.77 8.71 12.18
C LEU A 21 -7.23 9.31 13.48
N ILE A 22 -5.95 9.66 13.55
CA ILE A 22 -5.34 10.31 14.72
C ILE A 22 -6.05 11.64 15.01
N TYR A 23 -6.27 12.46 13.98
CA TYR A 23 -6.98 13.74 14.12
C TYR A 23 -8.40 13.55 14.66
N THR A 24 -9.15 12.59 14.12
CA THR A 24 -10.53 12.32 14.56
C THR A 24 -10.64 11.70 15.94
N ILE A 25 -9.58 11.09 16.47
CA ILE A 25 -9.58 10.54 17.84
C ILE A 25 -9.18 11.64 18.85
N ALA A 26 -8.38 12.62 18.42
CA ALA A 26 -7.89 13.71 19.26
C ALA A 26 -8.89 14.85 19.50
N ILE A 27 -10.06 14.83 18.84
CA ILE A 27 -11.09 15.88 18.96
C ILE A 27 -12.18 15.42 19.94
N GLU A 28 -12.67 16.33 20.78
CA GLU A 28 -13.69 16.08 21.81
C GLU A 28 -15.07 15.71 21.25
N GLU A 29 -15.43 16.26 20.09
CA GLU A 29 -16.65 15.91 19.35
C GLU A 29 -16.30 15.21 18.02
N PRO A 30 -15.89 13.94 18.07
CA PRO A 30 -15.46 13.24 16.88
C PRO A 30 -16.64 12.92 15.97
N GLN A 31 -16.55 13.37 14.72
CA GLN A 31 -17.51 12.96 13.68
C GLN A 31 -17.31 11.47 13.37
N LYS A 32 -18.22 10.63 13.88
CA LYS A 32 -18.18 9.16 13.69
C LYS A 32 -18.08 8.75 12.22
N TYR A 33 -18.74 9.48 11.33
CA TYR A 33 -18.64 9.26 9.89
C TYR A 33 -17.22 9.48 9.34
N LEU A 34 -16.50 10.47 9.85
CA LEU A 34 -15.10 10.75 9.45
C LEU A 34 -14.15 9.66 9.96
N GLN A 35 -14.37 9.13 11.17
CA GLN A 35 -13.61 8.00 11.71
C GLN A 35 -13.79 6.74 10.85
N ILE A 36 -15.03 6.42 10.46
CA ILE A 36 -15.34 5.27 9.60
C ILE A 36 -14.70 5.44 8.22
N ALA A 37 -14.79 6.64 7.64
CA ALA A 37 -14.15 6.95 6.36
C ALA A 37 -12.62 6.81 6.43
N GLY A 38 -12.00 7.33 7.50
CA GLY A 38 -10.56 7.18 7.76
C GLY A 38 -10.14 5.71 7.91
N PHE A 39 -10.94 4.91 8.61
CA PHE A 39 -10.71 3.47 8.77
C PHE A 39 -10.76 2.72 7.44
N ILE A 40 -11.78 2.97 6.60
CA ILE A 40 -11.89 2.36 5.27
C ILE A 40 -10.69 2.75 4.38
N LEU A 41 -10.25 4.02 4.44
CA LEU A 41 -9.07 4.48 3.69
C LEU A 41 -7.79 3.76 4.13
N ILE A 42 -7.57 3.55 5.43
CA ILE A 42 -6.44 2.75 5.92
C ILE A 42 -6.52 1.32 5.40
N MET A 43 -7.69 0.67 5.50
CA MET A 43 -7.87 -0.70 5.03
C MET A 43 -7.58 -0.83 3.53
N LEU A 44 -8.03 0.13 2.73
CA LEU A 44 -7.77 0.17 1.29
C LEU A 44 -6.29 0.43 0.97
N GLY A 45 -5.64 1.35 1.70
CA GLY A 45 -4.21 1.63 1.57
C GLY A 45 -3.36 0.41 1.92
N LEU A 46 -3.70 -0.28 3.01
CA LEU A 46 -3.00 -1.48 3.46
C LEU A 46 -3.21 -2.66 2.50
N TYR A 47 -4.42 -2.84 1.98
CA TYR A 47 -4.72 -3.86 0.97
C TYR A 47 -3.85 -3.67 -0.29
N ARG A 48 -3.77 -2.44 -0.81
CA ARG A 48 -2.91 -2.14 -1.96
C ARG A 48 -1.43 -2.31 -1.66
N ALA A 49 -0.96 -1.89 -0.48
CA ALA A 49 0.42 -2.08 -0.09
C ALA A 49 0.80 -3.57 0.00
N THR A 50 -0.10 -4.38 0.56
CA THR A 50 0.08 -5.83 0.68
C THR A 50 0.06 -6.51 -0.69
N ASN A 51 -0.90 -6.19 -1.56
CA ASN A 51 -0.94 -6.72 -2.92
C ASN A 51 0.31 -6.35 -3.72
N TYR A 52 0.75 -5.09 -3.63
CA TYR A 52 1.97 -4.64 -4.30
C TYR A 52 3.21 -5.42 -3.81
N TRP A 53 3.29 -5.70 -2.52
CA TRP A 53 4.37 -6.51 -1.94
C TRP A 53 4.31 -7.98 -2.39
N VAL A 54 3.10 -8.54 -2.57
CA VAL A 54 2.92 -9.90 -3.11
C VAL A 54 3.31 -9.95 -4.59
N GLU A 55 2.86 -8.99 -5.40
CA GLU A 55 3.10 -8.95 -6.85
C GLU A 55 4.58 -8.72 -7.17
N THR A 56 5.26 -7.81 -6.46
CA THR A 56 6.71 -7.60 -6.62
C THR A 56 7.58 -8.76 -6.14
N LYS A 57 7.05 -9.63 -5.27
CA LYS A 57 7.77 -10.84 -4.83
C LYS A 57 7.78 -11.95 -5.87
N ASP A 58 6.73 -12.08 -6.67
CA ASP A 58 6.70 -13.05 -7.77
C ASP A 58 7.59 -12.62 -8.93
N ASP A 59 7.66 -11.31 -9.24
CA ASP A 59 8.55 -10.79 -10.28
C ASP A 59 10.04 -11.09 -9.98
N HIS A 60 10.46 -11.04 -8.71
CA HIS A 60 11.83 -11.41 -8.31
C HIS A 60 12.12 -12.93 -8.38
N LYS A 61 11.08 -13.77 -8.42
CA LYS A 61 11.22 -15.22 -8.56
C LYS A 61 11.30 -15.62 -10.03
N ILE A 62 10.54 -14.96 -10.90
CA ILE A 62 10.55 -15.20 -12.35
C ILE A 62 11.87 -14.74 -12.99
N GLU A 63 12.41 -13.58 -12.61
CA GLU A 63 13.71 -13.10 -13.14
C GLU A 63 14.88 -14.02 -12.76
N LYS A 64 14.87 -14.59 -11.54
CA LYS A 64 15.90 -15.53 -11.09
C LYS A 64 15.83 -16.88 -11.79
N GLU A 65 14.61 -17.41 -11.97
CA GLU A 65 14.41 -18.69 -12.68
C GLU A 65 14.71 -18.59 -14.18
N GLN A 66 14.55 -17.42 -14.81
CA GLN A 66 14.95 -17.19 -16.20
C GLN A 66 16.48 -17.07 -16.36
N GLN A 67 17.17 -16.39 -15.43
CA GLN A 67 18.64 -16.29 -15.46
C GLN A 67 19.36 -17.62 -15.18
N GLU A 68 18.81 -18.48 -14.30
CA GLU A 68 19.37 -19.81 -14.06
C GLU A 68 19.25 -20.72 -15.30
N LYS A 69 18.12 -20.68 -16.01
CA LYS A 69 17.92 -21.48 -17.24
C LYS A 69 18.76 -21.01 -18.43
N GLU A 70 19.09 -19.72 -18.51
CA GLU A 70 19.95 -19.17 -19.57
C GLU A 70 21.44 -19.49 -19.33
N ASN A 71 21.86 -19.67 -18.08
CA ASN A 71 23.24 -20.03 -17.71
C ASN A 71 23.51 -21.56 -17.75
N GLU A 72 22.49 -22.39 -17.94
CA GLU A 72 22.60 -23.85 -18.10
C GLU A 72 22.62 -24.32 -19.57
N ILE A 73 22.59 -23.40 -20.55
CA ILE A 73 22.67 -23.68 -22.00
C ILE A 73 24.04 -23.28 -22.56
#